data_AF-A0A3M9XNL8-F1
#
_entry.id   AF-A0A3M9XNL8-F1
#
_cell.length_a   1.000
_cell.length_b   1.000
_cell.length_c   1.000
_cell.angle_alpha   90.00
_cell.angle_beta   90.00
_cell.angle_gamma   90.00
#
_symmetry.space_group_name_H-M   'P 1'
#
loop_
_entity.id
_entity.type
_entity.pdbx_description
1 polymer ?
#
loop_
_entity_poly.entity_id
_entity_poly.type
_entity_poly.pdbx_seq_one_letter_code
_entity_poly.pdbx_strand_id
1 'polypeptide(L)' 'MDEDAFNMAVRKFLKEVGVTSQREIERIVRDHKVAGDRLKLRMALTAEGTPLNHIVETEIDVH' A
#
# COMPACT_ATOMS: atom_id res chain seq x y z
N MET A 1 25.33 -4.44 11.42
CA MET A 1 24.56 -3.92 10.28
C MET A 1 24.65 -2.41 10.37
N ASP A 2 24.79 -1.72 9.25
CA ASP A 2 24.60 -0.27 9.25
C ASP A 2 23.10 0.01 9.39
N GLU A 3 22.69 0.35 10.61
CA GLU A 3 21.30 0.60 10.98
C GLU A 3 20.72 1.77 10.18
N ASP A 4 21.54 2.77 9.84
CA ASP A 4 21.13 3.90 9.01
C ASP A 4 20.87 3.44 7.57
N ALA A 5 21.76 2.63 6.99
CA ALA A 5 21.57 2.06 5.66
C ALA A 5 20.31 1.18 5.59
N PHE A 6 20.09 0.34 6.59
CA PHE A 6 18.89 -0.50 6.69
C PHE A 6 17.61 0.35 6.78
N ASN A 7 17.59 1.31 7.71
CA ASN A 7 16.44 2.20 7.91
C ASN A 7 16.14 3.04 6.65
N MET A 8 17.16 3.51 5.95
CA MET A 8 16.99 4.19 4.68
C MET A 8 16.38 3.28 3.60
N ALA A 9 16.85 2.04 3.48
CA ALA A 9 16.32 1.08 2.51
C ALA A 9 14.84 0.77 2.77
N VAL A 10 14.47 0.52 4.04
CA VAL A 10 13.07 0.29 4.44
C VAL A 10 12.20 1.51 4.12
N ARG A 11 12.64 2.72 4.49
CA ARG A 11 11.90 3.96 4.17
C ARG A 11 11.71 4.16 2.68
N LYS A 12 12.73 3.88 1.87
CA LYS A 12 12.65 3.99 0.41
C LYS A 12 11.61 3.04 -0.16
N PHE A 13 11.63 1.78 0.29
CA PHE A 13 10.65 0.78 -0.12
C PHE A 13 9.21 1.20 0.24
N LEU A 14 8.97 1.58 1.50
CA LEU A 14 7.63 1.99 1.95
C LEU A 14 7.13 3.24 1.21
N LYS A 15 8.02 4.17 0.87
CA LYS A 15 7.67 5.34 0.05
C LYS A 15 7.24 4.94 -1.36
N GLU A 16 7.96 4.03 -2.00
CA GLU A 16 7.62 3.52 -3.32
C GLU A 16 6.25 2.81 -3.32
N VAL A 17 6.02 1.93 -2.34
CA VAL A 17 4.74 1.26 -2.14
C VAL A 17 3.60 2.25 -1.95
N GLY A 18 3.78 3.27 -1.09
CA GLY A 18 2.76 4.29 -0.84
C GLY A 18 2.41 5.10 -2.09
N VAL A 19 3.42 5.61 -2.80
CA VAL A 19 3.21 6.46 -3.99
C VAL A 19 2.59 5.68 -5.14
N THR A 20 3.02 4.45 -5.37
CA THR A 20 2.47 3.61 -6.44
C THR A 20 1.02 3.22 -6.13
N SER A 21 0.74 2.75 -4.91
CA SER A 21 -0.61 2.38 -4.49
C SER A 21 -1.60 3.54 -4.57
N GLN A 22 -1.19 4.74 -4.16
CA GLN A 22 -2.01 5.93 -4.28
C GLN A 22 -2.41 6.20 -5.74
N ARG A 23 -1.45 6.15 -6.67
CA ARG A 23 -1.73 6.37 -8.11
C ARG A 23 -2.73 5.35 -8.67
N GLU A 24 -2.62 4.09 -8.25
CA GLU A 24 -3.54 3.03 -8.66
C GLU A 24 -4.96 3.27 -8.13
N ILE A 25 -5.08 3.63 -6.84
CA ILE A 25 -6.36 3.97 -6.21
C ILE A 25 -7.02 5.13 -6.95
N GLU A 26 -6.28 6.23 -7.16
CA GLU A 26 -6.80 7.39 -7.87
C GLU A 26 -7.21 7.07 -9.32
N ARG A 27 -6.48 6.19 -10.01
CA ARG A 27 -6.85 5.77 -11.37
C ARG A 27 -8.19 5.03 -11.37
N ILE A 28 -8.39 4.09 -10.44
CA ILE A 28 -9.64 3.32 -10.36
C ILE A 28 -10.83 4.23 -10.01
N VAL A 29 -10.63 5.19 -9.11
CA VAL A 29 -11.65 6.19 -8.76
C VAL A 29 -11.99 7.08 -9.96
N ARG A 30 -10.98 7.62 -10.66
CA ARG A 30 -11.20 8.44 -11.88
C ARG A 30 -11.90 7.68 -13.00
N ASP A 31 -11.56 6.40 -13.19
CA ASP A 31 -12.16 5.54 -14.21
C ASP A 31 -13.60 5.11 -13.88
N HIS A 32 -14.19 5.57 -12.77
CA HIS A 32 -15.52 5.16 -12.27
C HIS A 32 -15.67 3.64 -12.15
N LYS A 33 -14.56 2.95 -11.84
CA LYS A 33 -14.53 1.49 -11.65
C LYS A 33 -14.87 1.08 -10.21
N VAL A 34 -15.34 2.00 -9.40
CA VAL A 34 -15.78 1.75 -8.02
C VAL A 34 -17.30 1.61 -8.03
N ALA A 35 -17.81 0.51 -7.51
CA ALA A 35 -19.23 0.30 -7.33
C ALA A 35 -19.69 1.00 -6.04
N GLY A 36 -20.45 2.08 -6.18
CA GLY A 36 -20.93 2.89 -5.06
C GLY A 36 -19.84 3.78 -4.46
N ASP A 37 -20.06 4.15 -3.20
CA ASP A 37 -19.42 5.32 -2.59
C ASP A 37 -18.26 4.96 -1.65
N ARG A 38 -17.99 3.66 -1.50
CA ARG A 38 -16.99 3.14 -0.57
C ARG A 38 -16.05 2.18 -1.29
N LEU A 39 -14.75 2.41 -1.09
CA LEU A 39 -13.70 1.57 -1.62
C LEU A 39 -13.00 0.81 -0.49
N LYS A 40 -13.17 -0.51 -0.50
CA LYS A 40 -12.45 -1.42 0.41
C LYS A 40 -11.06 -1.67 -0.14
N LEU A 41 -10.05 -1.39 0.67
CA LEU A 41 -8.64 -1.53 0.34
C LEU A 41 -7.99 -2.57 1.24
N ARG A 42 -7.09 -3.37 0.66
CA ARG A 42 -6.28 -4.35 1.37
C ARG A 42 -4.85 -4.31 0.83
N MET A 43 -3.88 -4.22 1.72
CA MET A 43 -2.46 -4.33 1.41
C MET A 43 -1.84 -5.47 2.22
N ALA A 44 -0.99 -6.27 1.56
CA ALA A 44 -0.23 -7.34 2.21
C ALA A 44 1.28 -7.07 2.07
N LEU A 45 2.01 -7.16 3.18
CA LEU A 45 3.47 -7.14 3.23
C LEU A 45 3.98 -8.51 3.68
N THR A 46 4.72 -9.15 2.79
CA THR A 46 5.34 -10.45 3.02
C THR A 46 6.82 -10.41 2.69
N ALA A 47 7.62 -11.24 3.35
CA ALA A 47 9.02 -11.44 3.00
C ALA A 47 9.33 -12.94 2.89
N GLU A 48 9.86 -13.34 1.74
CA GLU A 48 10.19 -14.74 1.44
C GLU A 48 11.18 -15.31 2.45
N GLY A 49 10.96 -16.55 2.88
CA GLY A 49 11.79 -17.22 3.89
C GLY A 49 11.61 -16.71 5.32
N THR A 50 10.61 -15.86 5.58
CA THR A 50 10.30 -15.34 6.92
C THR A 50 8.83 -15.59 7.28
N PRO A 51 8.45 -15.57 8.57
CA PRO A 51 7.05 -15.61 8.98
C PRO A 51 6.32 -14.26 8.77
N LEU A 52 6.96 -13.27 8.12
CA LEU A 52 6.34 -11.96 7.92
C LEU A 52 5.13 -12.07 6.99
N ASN A 53 3.95 -11.86 7.57
CA ASN A 53 2.69 -11.72 6.87
C ASN A 53 1.86 -10.65 7.58
N HIS A 54 1.97 -9.41 7.11
CA HIS A 54 1.24 -8.27 7.67
C HIS A 54 0.19 -7.78 6.69
N ILE A 55 -1.04 -7.62 7.16
CA ILE A 55 -2.18 -7.19 6.36
C ILE A 55 -2.72 -5.89 6.95
N VAL A 56 -2.92 -4.89 6.08
CA VAL A 56 -3.62 -3.64 6.40
C VAL A 56 -4.89 -3.61 5.59
N GLU A 57 -6.03 -3.45 6.26
CA GLU A 57 -7.34 -3.32 5.65
C GLU A 57 -7.98 -2.00 6.08
N THR A 58 -8.58 -1.30 5.12
CA THR A 58 -9.31 -0.06 5.37
C THR A 58 -10.45 0.09 4.39
N GLU A 59 -11.38 0.97 4.71
CA GLU A 59 -12.46 1.38 3.82
C GLU A 59 -12.45 2.91 3.75
N ILE A 60 -12.43 3.44 2.53
CA ILE A 60 -12.42 4.88 2.29
C ILE A 60 -13.69 5.30 1.55
N ASP A 61 -14.16 6.51 1.85
CA ASP A 61 -15.21 7.18 1.10
C ASP A 61 -14.60 7.74 -0.21
N VAL A 62 -15.31 7.56 -1.33
CA VAL A 62 -14.87 8.02 -2.67
C VAL A 62 -15.79 9.10 -3.26
N HIS A 63 -16.69 9.66 -2.45
CA HIS A 63 -17.49 10.83 -2.80
C HIS A 63 -16.69 12.12 -3.00
#